data_AF-A0A503AG38-F1
#
_entry.id   AF-A0A503AG38-F1
#
_cell.length_a   1.000
_cell.length_b   1.000
_cell.length_c   1.000
_cell.angle_alpha   90.00
_cell.angle_beta   90.00
_cell.angle_gamma   90.00
#
_symmetry.space_group_name_H-M   'P 1'
#
loop_
_entity.id
_entity.type
_entity.pdbx_description
1 polymer ?
#
loop_
_entity_poly.entity_id
_entity_poly.type
_entity_poly.pdbx_seq_one_letter_code
_entity_poly.pdbx_strand_id
1 'polypeptide(L)'
;MPPSAARAVSERLLEIGCGEIAVADTIGCATPGRIDMMLTQVIEAVPVGRLACHFHDTSGQALANVDVALKLGVRSFDSAVGGLGGCPYAPGAAGNLATKRLVQHLQHTGFVTSVDPAKLRAAVAHTLSFADLVSNIERLHKRSAAVSPGNSCL
;
A
#
# COMPACT_ATOMS: atom_id res chain seq x y z
N MET A 1 9.01 12.23 -8.97
CA MET A 1 8.44 13.59 -8.84
C MET A 1 9.27 14.36 -7.83
N PRO A 2 9.71 15.59 -8.12
CA PRO A 2 10.36 16.46 -7.14
C PRO A 2 9.41 16.86 -6.00
N PRO A 3 9.89 17.05 -4.75
CA PRO A 3 9.05 17.48 -3.62
C PRO A 3 8.24 18.76 -3.86
N SER A 4 8.82 19.75 -4.55
CA SER A 4 8.14 21.01 -4.89
C SER A 4 6.93 20.81 -5.80
N ALA A 5 7.01 19.88 -6.74
CA ALA A 5 5.90 19.54 -7.61
C ALA A 5 4.77 18.84 -6.83
N ALA A 6 5.11 17.95 -5.90
CA ALA A 6 4.13 17.29 -5.04
C ALA A 6 3.41 18.30 -4.13
N ARG A 7 4.15 19.26 -3.56
CA ARG A 7 3.57 20.37 -2.79
C ARG A 7 2.57 21.16 -3.62
N ALA A 8 2.95 21.63 -4.81
CA ALA A 8 2.09 22.44 -5.67
C ALA A 8 0.80 21.71 -6.06
N VAL A 9 0.89 20.41 -6.38
CA VAL A 9 -0.30 19.59 -6.65
C VAL A 9 -1.16 19.43 -5.39
N SER A 10 -0.54 19.19 -4.24
CA SER A 10 -1.26 19.00 -2.97
C SER A 10 -2.02 20.26 -2.55
N GLU A 11 -1.40 21.43 -2.71
CA GLU A 11 -2.02 22.74 -2.49
C GLU A 11 -3.24 22.92 -3.39
N ARG A 12 -3.09 22.63 -4.69
CA ARG A 12 -4.20 22.75 -5.65
C ARG A 12 -5.35 21.79 -5.34
N LEU A 13 -5.05 20.57 -4.90
CA LEU A 13 -6.08 19.61 -4.49
C LEU A 13 -6.87 20.11 -3.27
N LEU A 14 -6.20 20.75 -2.30
CA LEU A 14 -6.90 21.40 -1.20
C LEU A 14 -7.78 22.57 -1.64
N GLU A 15 -7.29 23.41 -2.56
CA GLU A 15 -8.04 24.56 -3.08
C GLU A 15 -9.35 24.16 -3.78
N ILE A 16 -9.36 23.01 -4.46
CA ILE A 16 -10.57 22.48 -5.11
C ILE A 16 -11.50 21.71 -4.15
N GLY A 17 -11.14 21.65 -2.85
CA GLY A 17 -12.01 21.14 -1.79
C GLY A 17 -11.72 19.71 -1.32
N CYS A 18 -10.59 19.09 -1.68
CA CYS A 18 -10.24 17.76 -1.17
C CYS A 18 -10.06 17.80 0.35
N GLY A 19 -10.77 16.94 1.10
CA GLY A 19 -10.72 16.90 2.57
C GLY A 19 -9.38 16.45 3.15
N GLU A 20 -8.71 15.51 2.50
CA GLU A 20 -7.43 14.92 2.89
C GLU A 20 -6.59 14.66 1.63
N ILE A 21 -5.26 14.76 1.76
CA ILE A 21 -4.30 14.49 0.67
C ILE A 21 -3.40 13.33 1.06
N ALA A 22 -3.37 12.28 0.23
CA ALA A 22 -2.49 11.13 0.41
C ALA A 22 -1.21 11.29 -0.44
N VAL A 23 -0.04 11.24 0.21
CA VAL A 23 1.25 11.17 -0.48
C VAL A 23 1.60 9.70 -0.70
N ALA A 24 1.72 9.29 -1.97
CA ALA A 24 1.86 7.88 -2.35
C ALA A 24 3.26 7.52 -2.89
N ASP A 25 3.84 6.43 -2.37
CA ASP A 25 4.92 5.69 -3.01
C ASP A 25 4.34 4.54 -3.83
N THR A 26 3.98 4.84 -5.07
CA THR A 26 3.26 3.93 -5.98
C THR A 26 4.08 2.68 -6.35
N ILE A 27 5.40 2.78 -6.37
CA ILE A 27 6.29 1.69 -6.80
C ILE A 27 6.92 0.94 -5.63
N GLY A 28 6.87 1.51 -4.41
CA GLY A 28 7.44 0.91 -3.21
C GLY A 28 8.96 1.02 -3.15
N CYS A 29 9.53 2.06 -3.78
CA CYS A 29 10.98 2.27 -3.87
C CYS A 29 11.44 3.53 -3.11
N ALA A 30 10.55 4.22 -2.41
CA ALA A 30 10.92 5.36 -1.60
C ALA A 30 11.74 4.90 -0.38
N THR A 31 12.76 5.68 -0.05
CA THR A 31 13.57 5.51 1.15
C THR A 31 13.14 6.49 2.22
N PRO A 32 13.46 6.25 3.51
CA PRO A 32 13.12 7.16 4.60
C PRO A 32 13.54 8.60 4.34
N GLY A 33 14.76 8.83 3.84
CA GLY A 33 15.24 10.17 3.49
C GLY A 33 14.47 10.84 2.35
N ARG A 34 13.98 10.07 1.36
CA ARG A 34 13.13 10.62 0.29
C ARG A 34 11.75 11.00 0.81
N ILE A 35 11.20 10.21 1.72
CA ILE A 35 9.91 10.51 2.37
C ILE A 35 10.04 11.75 3.26
N ASP A 36 11.13 11.88 4.01
CA ASP A 36 11.39 13.05 4.85
C ASP A 36 11.45 14.34 4.03
N MET A 37 12.23 14.35 2.94
CA MET A 37 12.31 15.49 2.02
C MET A 37 10.96 15.81 1.35
N MET A 38 10.20 14.77 0.97
CA MET A 38 8.89 14.92 0.33
C MET A 38 7.89 15.55 1.30
N LEU A 39 7.72 14.96 2.47
CA LEU A 39 6.73 15.38 3.45
C LEU A 39 7.07 16.74 4.05
N THR A 40 8.35 17.04 4.32
CA THR A 40 8.78 18.36 4.81
C THR A 40 8.35 19.49 3.88
N GLN A 41 8.35 19.28 2.57
CA GLN A 41 7.86 20.27 1.60
C GLN A 41 6.34 20.32 1.53
N VAL A 42 5.67 19.17 1.61
CA VAL A 42 4.20 19.11 1.51
C VAL A 42 3.52 19.72 2.74
N ILE A 43 4.08 19.55 3.94
CA ILE A 43 3.52 20.14 5.17
C ILE A 43 3.58 21.67 5.19
N GLU A 44 4.37 22.31 4.31
CA GLU A 44 4.37 23.76 4.15
C GLU A 44 3.11 24.29 3.45
N ALA A 45 2.36 23.43 2.75
CA ALA A 45 1.12 23.80 2.05
C ALA A 45 -0.12 23.07 2.57
N VAL A 46 0.04 21.89 3.15
CA VAL A 46 -1.05 21.07 3.66
C VAL A 46 -0.94 20.91 5.18
N PRO A 47 -1.96 21.26 5.97
CA PRO A 47 -1.97 20.96 7.39
C PRO A 47 -1.77 19.46 7.63
N VAL A 48 -0.83 19.09 8.50
CA VAL A 48 -0.46 17.67 8.70
C VAL A 48 -1.63 16.77 9.11
N GLY A 49 -2.63 17.31 9.83
CA GLY A 49 -3.85 16.60 10.18
C GLY A 49 -4.79 16.29 8.99
N ARG A 50 -4.46 16.79 7.80
CA ARG A 50 -5.13 16.49 6.52
C ARG A 50 -4.21 15.74 5.56
N LEU A 51 -3.12 15.16 6.06
CA LEU A 51 -2.22 14.30 5.29
C LEU A 51 -2.41 12.83 5.66
N ALA A 52 -2.43 12.02 4.62
CA ALA A 52 -2.26 10.58 4.68
C ALA A 52 -1.00 10.15 3.93
N CYS A 53 -0.53 8.94 4.20
CA CYS A 53 0.56 8.33 3.45
C CYS A 53 0.17 6.93 2.94
N HIS A 54 0.49 6.67 1.67
CA HIS A 54 0.26 5.39 1.01
C HIS A 54 1.60 4.81 0.58
N PHE A 55 2.11 3.81 1.31
CA PHE A 55 3.42 3.22 1.00
C PHE A 55 3.26 1.77 0.55
N HIS A 56 3.80 1.46 -0.62
CA HIS A 56 4.02 0.09 -1.06
C HIS A 56 5.28 -0.47 -0.39
N ASP A 57 5.30 -1.77 -0.18
CA ASP A 57 6.39 -2.46 0.53
C ASP A 57 7.30 -3.27 -0.41
N THR A 58 7.32 -2.93 -1.71
CA THR A 58 8.11 -3.61 -2.74
C THR A 58 9.60 -3.75 -2.37
N SER A 59 10.18 -2.71 -1.78
CA SER A 59 11.59 -2.69 -1.33
C SER A 59 11.79 -3.02 0.15
N GLY A 60 10.72 -3.37 0.87
CA GLY A 60 10.75 -3.68 2.31
C GLY A 60 10.92 -2.45 3.22
N GLN A 61 10.77 -1.23 2.68
CA GLN A 61 10.99 0.02 3.41
C GLN A 61 9.72 0.68 3.93
N ALA A 62 8.52 0.11 3.70
CA ALA A 62 7.27 0.82 3.96
C ALA A 62 7.11 1.20 5.45
N LEU A 63 7.47 0.31 6.38
CA LEU A 63 7.39 0.62 7.82
C LEU A 63 8.39 1.69 8.26
N ALA A 64 9.61 1.69 7.70
CA ALA A 64 10.58 2.74 7.96
C ALA A 64 10.12 4.10 7.41
N ASN A 65 9.41 4.09 6.28
CA ASN A 65 8.76 5.27 5.71
C ASN A 65 7.60 5.76 6.60
N VAL A 66 6.82 4.84 7.19
CA VAL A 66 5.79 5.16 8.20
C VAL A 66 6.42 5.87 9.40
N ASP A 67 7.55 5.39 9.92
CA ASP A 67 8.23 6.01 11.07
C ASP A 67 8.65 7.46 10.81
N VAL A 68 9.11 7.75 9.59
CA VAL A 68 9.43 9.14 9.18
C VAL A 68 8.17 10.00 9.16
N ALA A 69 7.09 9.52 8.53
CA ALA A 69 5.83 10.24 8.48
C ALA A 69 5.23 10.50 9.87
N LEU A 70 5.31 9.51 10.78
CA LEU A 70 4.87 9.65 12.17
C LEU A 70 5.63 10.76 12.92
N LYS A 71 6.96 10.85 12.72
CA LYS A 71 7.81 11.91 13.31
C LYS A 71 7.42 13.29 12.82
N LEU A 72 6.99 13.40 11.55
CA LEU A 72 6.50 14.64 10.96
C LEU A 72 5.05 14.97 11.33
N GLY A 73 4.38 14.10 12.09
CA GLY A 73 3.04 14.35 12.63
C GLY A 73 1.89 13.69 11.87
N VAL A 74 2.16 12.95 10.78
CA VAL A 74 1.12 12.23 10.01
C VAL A 74 0.49 11.14 10.87
N ARG A 75 -0.83 10.97 10.79
CA ARG A 75 -1.58 9.97 11.56
C ARG A 75 -2.53 9.10 10.72
N SER A 76 -2.70 9.40 9.45
CA SER A 76 -3.48 8.60 8.50
C SER A 76 -2.56 7.80 7.57
N PHE A 77 -2.80 6.51 7.42
CA PHE A 77 -1.98 5.61 6.60
C PHE A 77 -2.85 4.62 5.86
N ASP A 78 -2.62 4.51 4.55
CA ASP A 78 -3.27 3.53 3.70
C ASP A 78 -2.53 2.18 3.78
N SER A 79 -3.30 1.10 3.76
CA SER A 79 -2.79 -0.27 3.79
C SER A 79 -3.81 -1.23 3.18
N ALA A 80 -3.39 -2.47 2.88
CA ALA A 80 -4.29 -3.50 2.37
C ALA A 80 -4.37 -4.72 3.30
N VAL A 81 -5.58 -5.24 3.50
CA VAL A 81 -5.79 -6.50 4.21
C VAL A 81 -5.04 -7.61 3.48
N GLY A 82 -4.24 -8.39 4.21
CA GLY A 82 -3.42 -9.46 3.65
C GLY A 82 -2.27 -8.99 2.74
N GLY A 83 -2.01 -7.68 2.63
CA GLY A 83 -1.01 -7.15 1.68
C GLY A 83 -1.44 -7.27 0.21
N LEU A 84 -2.76 -7.35 -0.04
CA LEU A 84 -3.31 -7.43 -1.39
C LEU A 84 -2.92 -6.22 -2.25
N GLY A 85 -2.87 -6.41 -3.56
CA GLY A 85 -2.57 -5.35 -4.54
C GLY A 85 -1.16 -5.37 -5.12
N GLY A 86 -0.45 -6.50 -5.03
CA GLY A 86 0.77 -6.74 -5.81
C GLY A 86 0.49 -6.68 -7.32
N CYS A 87 1.52 -6.31 -8.09
CA CYS A 87 1.40 -6.15 -9.54
C CYS A 87 1.02 -7.48 -10.22
N PRO A 88 -0.01 -7.53 -11.09
CA PRO A 88 -0.38 -8.74 -11.84
C PRO A 88 0.74 -9.26 -12.76
N TYR A 89 1.78 -8.45 -13.00
CA TYR A 89 2.95 -8.79 -13.81
C TYR A 89 4.18 -9.22 -12.98
N ALA A 90 4.13 -9.16 -11.65
CA ALA A 90 5.24 -9.54 -10.77
C ALA A 90 4.77 -10.45 -9.62
N PRO A 91 4.70 -11.78 -9.85
CA PRO A 91 4.32 -12.75 -8.83
C PRO A 91 5.28 -12.66 -7.63
N GLY A 92 4.76 -12.26 -6.47
CA GLY A 92 5.54 -12.17 -5.22
C GLY A 92 6.15 -10.79 -4.92
N ALA A 93 5.96 -9.77 -5.77
CA ALA A 93 6.29 -8.40 -5.38
C ALA A 93 5.32 -7.92 -4.28
N ALA A 94 5.86 -7.57 -3.11
CA ALA A 94 5.07 -6.97 -2.04
C ALA A 94 4.40 -5.70 -2.58
N GLY A 95 3.07 -5.71 -2.70
CA GLY A 95 2.29 -4.57 -3.17
C GLY A 95 2.11 -3.54 -2.06
N ASN A 96 0.86 -3.33 -1.67
CA ASN A 96 0.53 -2.48 -0.53
C ASN A 96 1.14 -3.02 0.77
N LEU A 97 1.48 -2.10 1.68
CA LEU A 97 1.80 -2.46 3.06
C LEU A 97 0.62 -3.24 3.68
N ALA A 98 0.91 -4.40 4.25
CA ALA A 98 -0.12 -5.23 4.88
C ALA A 98 -0.66 -4.56 6.15
N THR A 99 -1.99 -4.39 6.26
CA THR A 99 -2.65 -3.75 7.42
C THR A 99 -2.26 -4.40 8.74
N LYS A 100 -2.14 -5.73 8.78
CA LYS A 100 -1.68 -6.45 9.98
C LYS A 100 -0.29 -5.99 10.43
N ARG A 101 0.65 -5.84 9.49
CA ARG A 101 2.02 -5.41 9.80
C ARG A 101 2.05 -3.96 10.27
N LEU A 102 1.29 -3.08 9.61
CA LEU A 102 1.16 -1.68 10.04
C LEU A 102 0.59 -1.56 11.45
N VAL A 103 -0.54 -2.21 11.74
CA VAL A 103 -1.19 -2.17 13.07
C VAL A 103 -0.26 -2.72 14.15
N GLN A 104 0.41 -3.84 13.88
CA GLN A 104 1.38 -4.40 14.81
C GLN A 104 2.54 -3.43 15.04
N HIS A 105 3.12 -2.86 13.98
CA HIS A 105 4.22 -1.90 14.08
C HIS A 105 3.84 -0.67 14.92
N LEU A 106 2.67 -0.09 14.67
CA LEU A 106 2.14 1.04 15.42
C LEU A 106 1.97 0.70 16.90
N GLN A 107 1.41 -0.46 17.23
CA GLN A 107 1.26 -0.92 18.61
C GLN A 107 2.62 -1.11 19.30
N HIS A 108 3.60 -1.72 18.63
CA HIS A 108 4.94 -1.93 19.19
C HIS A 108 5.69 -0.61 19.42
N THR A 109 5.41 0.42 18.63
CA THR A 109 6.01 1.75 18.75
C THR A 109 5.21 2.70 19.66
N GLY A 110 4.18 2.19 20.34
CA GLY A 110 3.42 2.92 21.36
C GLY A 110 2.24 3.75 20.82
N PHE A 111 1.89 3.60 19.54
CA PHE A 111 0.71 4.23 18.96
C PHE A 111 -0.53 3.36 19.16
N VAL A 112 -1.66 4.04 19.41
CA VAL A 112 -2.96 3.40 19.56
C VAL A 112 -3.68 3.40 18.21
N THR A 113 -4.26 2.27 17.86
CA THR A 113 -5.18 2.15 16.72
C THR A 113 -6.53 1.64 17.22
N SER A 114 -7.61 2.00 16.53
CA SER A 114 -8.96 1.49 16.80
C SER A 114 -9.23 0.12 16.17
N VAL A 115 -8.21 -0.53 15.62
CA VAL A 115 -8.35 -1.79 14.89
C VAL A 115 -8.39 -2.96 15.85
N ASP A 116 -9.48 -3.73 15.80
CA ASP A 116 -9.64 -4.98 16.56
C ASP A 116 -8.73 -6.08 15.97
N PRO A 117 -7.76 -6.60 16.74
CA PRO A 117 -6.82 -7.62 16.25
C PRO A 117 -7.49 -8.94 15.87
N ALA A 118 -8.57 -9.33 16.54
CA ALA A 118 -9.29 -10.57 16.24
C ALA A 118 -10.07 -10.45 14.93
N LYS A 119 -10.78 -9.33 14.73
CA LYS A 119 -11.47 -9.05 13.46
C LYS A 119 -10.49 -8.93 12.29
N LEU A 120 -9.34 -8.28 12.51
CA LEU A 120 -8.30 -8.17 11.49
C LEU A 120 -7.73 -9.54 11.10
N ARG A 121 -7.48 -10.44 12.06
CA ARG A 121 -7.04 -11.81 11.77
C ARG A 121 -8.08 -12.57 10.95
N ALA A 122 -9.36 -12.48 11.31
CA ALA A 122 -10.44 -13.13 10.58
C ALA A 122 -10.55 -12.59 9.14
N ALA A 123 -10.46 -11.27 8.95
CA ALA A 123 -10.47 -10.63 7.64
C ALA A 123 -9.30 -11.13 6.77
N VAL A 124 -8.08 -11.16 7.32
CA VAL A 124 -6.89 -11.66 6.61
C VAL A 124 -7.08 -13.13 6.19
N ALA A 125 -7.57 -13.99 7.08
CA ALA A 125 -7.79 -15.40 6.76
C ALA A 125 -8.82 -15.58 5.63
N HIS A 126 -9.93 -14.83 5.68
CA HIS A 126 -10.95 -14.85 4.64
C HIS A 126 -10.38 -14.39 3.29
N THR A 127 -9.65 -13.27 3.28
CA THR A 127 -9.02 -12.72 2.08
C THR A 127 -8.04 -13.70 1.43
N LEU A 128 -7.18 -14.35 2.21
CA LEU A 128 -6.21 -15.31 1.66
C LEU A 128 -6.92 -16.56 1.10
N SER A 129 -7.95 -17.06 1.79
CA SER A 129 -8.73 -18.21 1.29
C SER A 129 -9.40 -17.92 -0.06
N PHE A 130 -9.89 -16.69 -0.25
CA PHE A 130 -10.47 -16.26 -1.51
C PHE A 130 -9.41 -16.10 -2.61
N ALA A 131 -8.27 -15.50 -2.30
CA ALA A 131 -7.15 -15.36 -3.25
C ALA A 131 -6.61 -16.73 -3.73
N ASP A 132 -6.52 -17.70 -2.82
CA ASP A 132 -6.13 -19.08 -3.13
C ASP A 132 -7.14 -19.76 -4.06
N LEU A 133 -8.44 -19.57 -3.79
CA LEU A 133 -9.51 -20.11 -4.62
C LEU A 133 -9.44 -19.56 -6.05
N VAL A 134 -9.31 -18.24 -6.21
CA VAL A 134 -9.18 -17.60 -7.53
C VAL A 134 -7.93 -18.11 -8.27
N SER A 135 -6.79 -18.17 -7.59
CA SER A 135 -5.54 -18.68 -8.15
C SER A 135 -5.63 -20.16 -8.58
N ASN A 136 -6.43 -20.96 -7.87
CA ASN A 136 -6.70 -22.35 -8.24
C ASN A 136 -7.57 -22.44 -9.48
N ILE A 137 -8.64 -21.64 -9.58
CA ILE A 137 -9.51 -21.59 -10.76
C ILE A 137 -8.73 -21.18 -12.01
N GLU A 138 -7.89 -20.14 -11.91
CA GLU A 138 -7.04 -19.71 -13.03
C GLU A 138 -6.05 -20.78 -13.48
N ARG A 139 -5.42 -21.50 -12.54
CA ARG A 139 -4.52 -22.63 -12.84
C ARG A 139 -5.26 -23.76 -13.55
N LEU A 140 -6.50 -24.07 -13.15
CA LEU A 140 -7.32 -25.08 -13.80
C LEU A 140 -7.69 -24.67 -15.23
N HIS A 141 -8.10 -23.42 -15.47
CA HIS A 141 -8.36 -22.92 -16.82
C HIS A 141 -7.13 -22.97 -17.73
N LYS A 142 -5.95 -22.53 -17.26
CA LYS A 142 -4.70 -22.59 -18.03
C LYS A 142 -4.28 -24.03 -18.35
N ARG A 143 -4.46 -24.97 -17.42
CA ARG A 143 -4.20 -26.41 -17.66
C ARG A 143 -5.15 -27.00 -18.69
N SER A 144 -6.45 -26.65 -18.63
CA SER A 144 -7.43 -27.13 -19.62
C SER A 144 -7.15 -26.60 -21.03
N ALA A 145 -6.64 -25.36 -21.16
CA ALA A 145 -6.25 -24.79 -22.44
C ALA A 145 -4.94 -25.37 -23.03
N ALA A 146 -4.05 -25.92 -22.19
CA ALA A 146 -2.80 -26.54 -22.62
C ALA A 146 -2.98 -28.00 -23.11
N VAL A 147 -4.16 -28.61 -22.89
CA VAL A 147 -4.51 -29.98 -23.30
C VAL A 147 -5.39 -29.95 -24.56
N SER A 148 -5.05 -29.14 -25.56
CA SER A 148 -5.54 -29.33 -26.93
C SER A 148 -4.48 -30.06 -27.74
N PRO A 149 -4.71 -31.32 -28.17
CA PRO A 149 -3.78 -32.03 -29.03
C PRO A 149 -3.80 -31.40 -30.43
N GLY A 150 -2.62 -31.30 -31.05
CA GLY A 150 -2.52 -30.94 -32.46
C GLY A 150 -3.36 -31.88 -33.32
N ASN A 151 -4.30 -31.31 -34.07
CA ASN A 151 -4.77 -31.94 -35.29
C ASN A 151 -3.68 -31.75 -36.35
N SER A 152 -2.77 -32.70 -36.46
CA SER A 152 -2.11 -33.00 -37.72
C SER A 152 -3.18 -33.61 -38.64
N CYS A 153 -3.84 -32.78 -39.44
CA CYS A 153 -4.51 -33.25 -40.63
C CYS A 153 -3.47 -33.42 -41.74
N LEU A 154 -3.58 -34.56 -42.40
CA LEU A 154 -2.87 -35.07 -43.56
C LEU A 154 -2.65 -34.02 -44.67
#